data_AF-A0AAU4MHD8-F1
#
_entry.id   AF-A0AAU4MHD8-F1
#
_cell.length_a   1.000
_cell.length_b   1.000
_cell.length_c   1.000
_cell.angle_alpha   90.00
_cell.angle_beta   90.00
_cell.angle_gamma   90.00
#
_symmetry.space_group_name_H-M   'P 1'
#
loop_
_entity.id
_entity.type
_entity.pdbx_description
1 polymer ?
#
loop_
_entity_poly.entity_id
_entity_poly.type
_entity_poly.pdbx_seq_one_letter_code
_entity_poly.pdbx_strand_id
1 'polypeptide(L)'
;MPTPHGSRGGMAFSADEVRVLRRALAQALHPAVPAQLSVLGRPCDGLWAEDVQEALRLTEAIDEAVREGGRLRAFLLADLARYRSALPGGAGGYLERLEDAVTDGYLPGPEDLTALRILSRLPCGDAERSRRSRLAGRCHALAEAAVRERLALTSGQRHLTAVPSPAGPPSAQLALAGTTTTGGRIPMSSPADSPTPKAAPAPTSRPEDPPQPARMPTPAELFGRRPRPPARPEPADEELELATGTG
;
A
#
# COMPACT_ATOMS: atom_id res chain seq x y z
N MET A 1 23.10 -6.89 9.67
CA MET A 1 22.13 -7.99 9.61
C MET A 1 20.98 -7.67 10.55
N PRO A 2 19.86 -7.11 10.07
CA PRO A 2 18.71 -6.82 10.94
C PRO A 2 18.05 -8.14 11.35
N THR A 3 17.85 -8.33 12.65
CA THR A 3 17.18 -9.51 13.21
C THR A 3 15.67 -9.28 13.24
N PRO A 4 14.85 -10.25 12.78
CA PRO A 4 13.40 -10.13 12.81
C PRO A 4 12.89 -10.50 14.20
N HIS A 5 12.15 -9.61 14.85
CA HIS A 5 11.39 -9.96 16.06
C HIS A 5 9.94 -9.49 15.97
N GLY A 6 9.04 -10.43 16.22
CA GLY A 6 7.67 -10.20 16.69
C GLY A 6 6.58 -10.15 15.62
N SER A 7 5.52 -10.93 15.83
CA SER A 7 4.33 -11.11 14.99
C SER A 7 3.43 -9.87 14.82
N ARG A 8 3.97 -8.67 15.02
CA ARG A 8 3.32 -7.38 14.78
C ARG A 8 4.38 -6.46 14.21
N GLY A 9 4.28 -6.13 12.93
CA GLY A 9 5.29 -5.41 12.13
C GLY A 9 5.59 -3.98 12.58
N GLY A 10 6.12 -3.81 13.79
CA GLY A 10 6.79 -2.59 14.20
C GLY A 10 8.25 -2.64 13.81
N MET A 11 8.76 -1.62 13.11
CA MET A 11 10.20 -1.46 12.89
C MET A 11 10.86 -1.24 14.26
N ALA A 12 11.53 -2.26 14.79
CA ALA A 12 12.40 -2.10 15.93
C ALA A 12 13.73 -1.52 15.41
N PHE A 13 13.95 -0.23 15.67
CA PHE A 13 15.24 0.41 15.40
C PHE A 13 16.37 -0.35 16.10
N SER A 14 17.48 -0.57 15.40
CA SER A 14 18.69 -1.11 16.03
C SER A 14 19.24 -0.14 17.07
N ALA A 15 20.05 -0.63 18.01
CA ALA A 15 20.63 0.22 19.06
C ALA A 15 21.42 1.41 18.50
N ASP A 16 22.04 1.23 17.33
CA ASP A 16 22.81 2.27 16.65
C ASP A 16 21.89 3.27 15.94
N GLU A 17 20.81 2.82 15.30
CA GLU A 17 19.78 3.71 14.72
C GLU A 17 19.10 4.57 15.80
N VAL A 18 18.82 4.01 16.99
CA VAL A 18 18.27 4.78 18.12
C VAL A 18 19.27 5.82 18.62
N ARG A 19 20.57 5.53 18.61
CA ARG A 19 21.62 6.50 18.97
C ARG A 19 21.71 7.63 17.94
N VAL A 20 21.66 7.30 16.65
CA VAL A 20 21.66 8.29 15.56
C VAL A 20 20.41 9.18 15.63
N LEU A 21 19.23 8.59 15.82
CA LEU A 21 17.98 9.35 15.96
C LEU A 21 18.00 10.27 17.19
N ARG A 22 18.48 9.78 18.35
CA ARG A 22 18.63 10.61 19.56
C ARG A 22 19.60 11.77 19.34
N ARG A 23 20.69 11.55 18.61
CA ARG A 23 21.69 12.58 18.33
C ARG A 23 21.17 13.62 17.33
N ALA A 24 20.52 13.18 16.25
CA ALA A 24 19.88 14.07 15.27
C ALA A 24 18.77 14.91 15.92
N LEU A 25 17.95 14.29 16.78
CA LEU A 25 16.94 15.02 17.57
C LEU A 25 17.60 16.02 18.52
N ALA A 26 18.68 15.64 19.21
CA ALA A 26 19.41 16.55 20.08
C ALA A 26 20.02 17.74 19.31
N GLN A 27 20.48 17.54 18.08
CA GLN A 27 20.98 18.62 17.21
C GLN A 27 19.85 19.53 16.69
N ALA A 28 18.68 18.97 16.39
CA ALA A 28 17.50 19.76 15.99
C ALA A 28 16.94 20.58 17.18
N LEU A 29 16.97 20.02 18.39
CA LEU A 29 16.52 20.69 19.62
C LEU A 29 17.57 21.66 20.19
N HIS A 30 18.85 21.40 19.94
CA HIS A 30 19.97 22.23 20.36
C HIS A 30 20.89 22.48 19.15
N PRO A 31 20.46 23.31 18.19
CA PRO A 31 21.31 23.73 17.08
C PRO A 31 22.56 24.36 17.70
N ALA A 32 23.71 23.69 17.54
CA ALA A 32 24.83 23.87 18.45
C ALA A 32 25.27 25.34 18.57
N VAL A 33 25.38 25.80 19.80
CA VAL A 33 26.13 27.00 20.19
C VAL A 33 27.60 26.77 19.78
N PRO A 34 28.13 27.42 18.73
CA PRO A 34 29.47 27.14 18.22
C PRO A 34 30.51 28.05 18.87
N ALA A 35 30.51 28.18 20.21
CA ALA A 35 31.42 29.12 20.89
C ALA A 35 32.15 28.55 22.12
N GLN A 36 31.69 27.47 22.76
CA GLN A 36 32.21 27.08 24.08
C GLN A 36 33.12 25.84 24.10
N LEU A 37 33.26 25.11 23.00
CA LEU A 37 34.15 23.93 22.92
C LEU A 37 35.47 24.18 22.17
N SER A 38 35.65 25.37 21.57
CA SER A 38 36.93 25.79 20.99
C SER A 38 38.01 26.07 22.05
N VAL A 39 37.63 26.11 23.33
CA VAL A 39 38.54 26.38 24.47
C VAL A 39 39.52 25.22 24.75
N LEU A 40 39.32 24.02 24.18
CA LEU A 40 40.16 22.84 24.47
C LEU A 40 40.93 22.26 23.28
N GLY A 41 41.13 23.03 22.20
CA GLY A 41 42.14 22.71 21.17
C GLY A 41 41.97 21.36 20.46
N ARG A 42 40.78 20.78 20.46
CA ARG A 42 40.45 19.53 19.75
C ARG A 42 39.72 19.89 18.46
N PRO A 43 40.05 19.28 17.30
CA PRO A 43 39.34 19.56 16.05
C PRO A 43 37.91 19.02 16.14
N CYS A 44 36.99 19.85 16.63
CA CYS A 44 35.56 19.54 16.71
C CYS A 44 34.88 19.54 15.33
N ASP A 45 35.50 20.16 14.32
CA ASP A 45 34.95 20.28 12.97
C ASP A 45 34.83 18.93 12.24
N GLY A 46 35.74 17.99 12.49
CA GLY A 46 35.71 16.67 11.86
C GLY A 46 34.55 15.80 12.36
N LEU A 47 34.27 15.85 13.67
CA LEU A 47 33.20 15.05 14.29
C LEU A 47 31.80 15.55 13.87
N TRP A 48 31.62 16.85 13.68
CA TRP A 48 30.37 17.39 13.13
C TRP A 48 30.18 17.07 11.65
N ALA A 49 31.25 17.08 10.86
CA ALA A 49 31.17 16.68 9.46
C ALA A 49 30.78 15.19 9.31
N GLU A 50 31.32 14.32 10.16
CA GLU A 50 30.96 12.90 10.20
C GLU A 50 29.49 12.69 10.59
N ASP A 51 29.00 13.38 11.63
CA ASP A 51 27.60 13.30 12.06
C ASP A 51 26.63 13.75 10.96
N VAL A 52 26.94 14.84 10.27
CA VAL A 52 26.12 15.35 9.17
C VAL A 52 26.11 14.36 8.02
N GLN A 53 27.26 13.76 7.68
CA GLN A 53 27.32 12.72 6.65
C GLN A 53 26.53 11.46 7.04
N GLU A 54 26.56 11.05 8.32
CA GLU A 54 25.79 9.92 8.81
C GLU A 54 24.28 10.20 8.77
N ALA A 55 23.86 11.41 9.15
CA ALA A 55 22.46 11.82 9.04
C ALA A 55 21.96 11.84 7.59
N LEU A 56 22.79 12.29 6.64
CA LEU A 56 22.46 12.24 5.21
C LEU A 56 22.32 10.80 4.71
N ARG A 57 23.27 9.91 5.05
CA ARG A 57 23.19 8.48 4.70
C ARG A 57 21.96 7.80 5.31
N LEU A 58 21.59 8.14 6.55
CA LEU A 58 20.37 7.63 7.18
C LEU A 58 19.13 8.11 6.44
N THR A 59 19.10 9.38 6.01
CA THR A 59 17.98 9.93 5.25
C THR A 59 17.81 9.20 3.92
N GLU A 60 18.92 8.97 3.19
CA GLU A 60 18.92 8.18 1.95
C GLU A 60 18.41 6.74 2.18
N ALA A 61 18.82 6.10 3.28
CA ALA A 61 18.37 4.76 3.64
C ALA A 61 16.87 4.71 4.00
N ILE A 62 16.33 5.75 4.65
CA ILE A 62 14.91 5.88 4.94
C ILE A 62 14.11 6.06 3.64
N ASP A 63 14.58 6.92 2.73
CA ASP A 63 13.92 7.14 1.44
C ASP A 63 13.90 5.86 0.59
N GLU A 64 14.99 5.10 0.60
CA GLU A 64 15.07 3.75 0.02
C GLU A 64 14.02 2.83 0.65
N ALA A 65 13.99 2.74 1.98
CA ALA A 65 13.05 1.88 2.69
C ALA A 65 11.58 2.25 2.42
N VAL A 66 11.25 3.54 2.31
CA VAL A 66 9.90 4.02 1.97
C VAL A 66 9.51 3.59 0.56
N ARG A 67 10.42 3.73 -0.40
CA ARG A 67 10.17 3.31 -1.79
C ARG A 67 10.00 1.80 -1.89
N GLU A 68 10.83 1.03 -1.22
CA GLU A 68 10.71 -0.43 -1.15
C GLU A 68 9.42 -0.88 -0.48
N GLY A 69 9.04 -0.23 0.63
CA GLY A 69 7.74 -0.44 1.26
C GLY A 69 6.58 -0.15 0.31
N GLY A 70 6.69 0.91 -0.50
CA GLY A 70 5.74 1.22 -1.56
C GLY A 70 5.64 0.12 -2.62
N ARG A 71 6.77 -0.44 -3.08
CA ARG A 71 6.80 -1.55 -4.04
C ARG A 71 6.13 -2.81 -3.47
N LEU A 72 6.45 -3.17 -2.23
CA LEU A 72 5.86 -4.32 -1.55
C LEU A 72 4.35 -4.14 -1.38
N ARG A 73 3.90 -2.96 -0.94
CA ARG A 73 2.47 -2.66 -0.79
C ARG A 73 1.73 -2.74 -2.13
N ALA A 74 2.32 -2.22 -3.20
CA ALA A 74 1.72 -2.33 -4.54
C ALA A 74 1.57 -3.79 -4.99
N PHE A 75 2.59 -4.63 -4.74
CA PHE A 75 2.52 -6.06 -5.00
C PHE A 75 1.40 -6.76 -4.19
N LEU A 76 1.30 -6.48 -2.89
CA LEU A 76 0.27 -7.07 -2.03
C LEU A 76 -1.16 -6.67 -2.48
N LEU A 77 -1.35 -5.42 -2.89
CA LEU A 77 -2.65 -4.96 -3.40
C LEU A 77 -3.00 -5.61 -4.75
N ALA A 78 -2.01 -5.80 -5.62
CA ALA A 78 -2.20 -6.54 -6.87
C ALA A 78 -2.56 -8.01 -6.61
N ASP A 79 -1.91 -8.64 -5.63
CA ASP A 79 -2.22 -10.01 -5.22
C ASP A 79 -3.63 -10.12 -4.62
N LEU A 80 -4.03 -9.16 -3.78
CA LEU A 80 -5.38 -9.08 -3.23
C LEU A 80 -6.43 -8.99 -4.35
N ALA A 81 -6.18 -8.16 -5.37
CA ALA A 81 -7.05 -8.06 -6.54
C ALA A 81 -7.11 -9.38 -7.34
N ARG A 82 -5.98 -10.08 -7.47
CA ARG A 82 -5.92 -11.41 -8.11
C ARG A 82 -6.76 -12.44 -7.35
N TYR A 83 -6.61 -12.54 -6.03
CA TYR A 83 -7.43 -13.45 -5.22
C TYR A 83 -8.92 -13.10 -5.30
N ARG A 84 -9.25 -11.80 -5.32
CA ARG A 84 -10.63 -11.33 -5.49
C ARG A 84 -11.22 -11.75 -6.84
N SER A 85 -10.44 -11.71 -7.91
CA SER A 85 -10.86 -12.16 -9.24
C SER A 85 -11.08 -13.68 -9.32
N ALA A 86 -10.43 -14.44 -8.44
CA ALA A 86 -10.53 -15.89 -8.37
C ALA A 86 -11.68 -16.39 -7.47
N LEU A 87 -12.55 -15.50 -6.98
CA LEU A 87 -13.69 -15.88 -6.16
C LEU A 87 -14.76 -16.63 -7.00
N PRO A 88 -15.44 -17.65 -6.42
CA PRO A 88 -15.37 -18.07 -5.02
C PRO A 88 -14.21 -19.02 -4.68
N GLY A 89 -13.51 -19.59 -5.67
CA GLY A 89 -12.46 -20.60 -5.45
C GLY A 89 -11.26 -20.10 -4.62
N GLY A 90 -10.96 -18.81 -4.69
CA GLY A 90 -9.90 -18.14 -3.92
C GLY A 90 -10.30 -17.64 -2.53
N ALA A 91 -11.47 -18.00 -1.99
CA ALA A 91 -12.03 -17.37 -0.78
C ALA A 91 -11.08 -17.37 0.43
N GLY A 92 -10.44 -18.51 0.74
CA GLY A 92 -9.54 -18.62 1.89
C GLY A 92 -8.35 -17.66 1.79
N GLY A 93 -7.66 -17.69 0.64
CA GLY A 93 -6.51 -16.83 0.37
C GLY A 93 -6.87 -15.34 0.28
N TYR A 94 -8.04 -15.01 -0.29
CA TYR A 94 -8.55 -13.66 -0.27
C TYR A 94 -8.76 -13.12 1.15
N LEU A 95 -9.41 -13.92 2.02
CA LEU A 95 -9.70 -13.50 3.39
C LEU A 95 -8.42 -13.36 4.23
N GLU A 96 -7.45 -14.25 4.04
CA GLU A 96 -6.11 -14.13 4.65
C GLU A 96 -5.40 -12.85 4.22
N ARG A 97 -5.29 -12.62 2.90
CA ARG A 97 -4.65 -11.42 2.37
C ARG A 97 -5.34 -10.13 2.77
N LEU A 98 -6.67 -10.12 2.83
CA LEU A 98 -7.41 -8.95 3.28
C LEU A 98 -7.24 -8.70 4.78
N GLU A 99 -7.19 -9.75 5.61
CA GLU A 99 -6.97 -9.62 7.05
C GLU A 99 -5.57 -9.08 7.37
N ASP A 100 -4.54 -9.57 6.67
CA ASP A 100 -3.17 -9.05 6.77
C ASP A 100 -3.12 -7.58 6.33
N ALA A 101 -3.65 -7.27 5.14
CA ALA A 101 -3.64 -5.92 4.60
C ALA A 101 -4.34 -4.92 5.54
N VAL A 102 -5.49 -5.29 6.10
CA VAL A 102 -6.23 -4.43 7.05
C VAL A 102 -5.44 -4.24 8.35
N THR A 103 -4.73 -5.28 8.82
CA THR A 103 -3.85 -5.17 9.99
C THR A 103 -2.69 -4.20 9.72
N ASP A 104 -2.20 -4.16 8.48
CA ASP A 104 -1.17 -3.23 8.01
C ASP A 104 -1.70 -1.83 7.65
N GLY A 105 -2.98 -1.54 7.94
CA GLY A 105 -3.59 -0.22 7.72
C GLY A 105 -4.16 0.01 6.32
N TYR A 106 -4.37 -1.04 5.52
CA TYR A 106 -5.15 -0.94 4.30
C TYR A 106 -6.60 -0.54 4.60
N LEU A 107 -7.11 0.44 3.86
CA LEU A 107 -8.50 0.87 3.93
C LEU A 107 -9.33 0.09 2.89
N PRO A 108 -10.31 -0.74 3.30
CA PRO A 108 -11.08 -1.56 2.36
C PRO A 108 -11.92 -0.74 1.38
N GLY A 109 -11.86 -1.11 0.10
CA GLY A 109 -12.61 -0.48 -0.98
C GLY A 109 -14.02 -1.06 -1.17
N PRO A 110 -14.85 -0.45 -2.03
CA PRO A 110 -16.21 -0.93 -2.32
C PRO A 110 -16.22 -2.34 -2.94
N GLU A 111 -15.20 -2.68 -3.73
CA GLU A 111 -15.03 -4.02 -4.30
C GLU A 111 -14.76 -5.06 -3.21
N ASP A 112 -14.03 -4.70 -2.16
CA ASP A 112 -13.74 -5.59 -1.04
C ASP A 112 -14.99 -5.85 -0.18
N LEU A 113 -15.75 -4.79 0.10
CA LEU A 113 -17.04 -4.93 0.78
C LEU A 113 -18.03 -5.77 -0.05
N THR A 114 -17.96 -5.67 -1.38
CA THR A 114 -18.79 -6.47 -2.27
C THR A 114 -18.34 -7.93 -2.30
N ALA A 115 -17.04 -8.19 -2.35
CA ALA A 115 -16.47 -9.53 -2.25
C ALA A 115 -16.86 -10.20 -0.93
N LEU A 116 -16.74 -9.49 0.21
CA LEU A 116 -17.15 -9.99 1.51
C LEU A 116 -18.66 -10.31 1.56
N ARG A 117 -19.50 -9.46 0.98
CA ARG A 117 -20.95 -9.72 0.88
C ARG A 117 -21.28 -10.96 0.05
N ILE A 118 -20.55 -11.19 -1.04
CA ILE A 118 -20.67 -12.41 -1.86
C ILE A 118 -20.26 -13.63 -1.02
N LEU A 119 -19.11 -13.55 -0.34
CA LEU A 119 -18.58 -14.63 0.50
C LEU A 119 -19.49 -14.96 1.68
N SER A 120 -20.18 -13.98 2.27
CA SER A 120 -21.14 -14.22 3.36
C SER A 120 -22.34 -15.06 2.94
N ARG A 121 -22.67 -15.10 1.64
CA ARG A 121 -23.79 -15.89 1.10
C ARG A 121 -23.40 -17.32 0.73
N LEU A 122 -22.11 -17.62 0.67
CA LEU A 122 -21.61 -18.95 0.33
C LEU A 122 -21.66 -19.89 1.54
N PRO A 123 -22.04 -21.16 1.34
CA PRO A 123 -22.02 -22.15 2.42
C PRO A 123 -20.58 -22.35 2.92
N CYS A 124 -20.43 -22.41 4.24
CA CYS A 124 -19.16 -22.66 4.93
C CYS A 124 -19.40 -23.17 6.35
N GLY A 125 -18.36 -23.74 6.97
CA GLY A 125 -18.39 -24.13 8.38
C GLY A 125 -18.43 -22.94 9.33
N ASP A 126 -18.76 -23.19 10.60
CA ASP A 126 -19.01 -22.14 11.59
C ASP A 126 -17.80 -21.26 11.91
N ALA A 127 -16.60 -21.85 11.94
CA ALA A 127 -15.36 -21.11 12.16
C ALA A 127 -15.10 -20.09 11.05
N GLU A 128 -15.27 -20.50 9.81
CA GLU A 128 -15.10 -19.66 8.63
C GLU A 128 -16.20 -18.59 8.54
N ARG A 129 -17.45 -18.95 8.86
CA ARG A 129 -18.57 -18.00 8.96
C ARG A 129 -18.26 -16.90 9.98
N SER A 130 -17.74 -17.28 11.15
CA SER A 130 -17.33 -16.36 12.21
C SER A 130 -16.13 -15.49 11.81
N ARG A 131 -15.21 -16.04 11.01
CA ARG A 131 -14.09 -15.27 10.45
C ARG A 131 -14.57 -14.22 9.45
N ARG A 132 -15.43 -14.62 8.51
CA ARG A 132 -16.03 -13.72 7.51
C ARG A 132 -16.83 -12.59 8.16
N SER A 133 -17.65 -12.89 9.16
CA SER A 133 -18.46 -11.88 9.85
C SER A 133 -17.59 -10.86 10.61
N ARG A 134 -16.57 -11.33 11.35
CA ARG A 134 -15.63 -10.45 12.05
C ARG A 134 -14.84 -9.56 11.08
N LEU A 135 -14.34 -10.14 9.99
CA LEU A 135 -13.59 -9.36 8.99
C LEU A 135 -14.49 -8.34 8.28
N ALA A 136 -15.72 -8.73 7.91
CA ALA A 136 -16.70 -7.82 7.33
C ALA A 136 -17.06 -6.67 8.26
N GLY A 137 -17.31 -6.93 9.54
CA GLY A 137 -17.57 -5.89 10.53
C GLY A 137 -16.42 -4.89 10.65
N ARG A 138 -15.17 -5.39 10.74
CA ARG A 138 -13.98 -4.53 10.76
C ARG A 138 -13.84 -3.69 9.50
N CYS A 139 -13.99 -4.31 8.33
CA CYS A 139 -13.85 -3.61 7.05
C CYS A 139 -14.92 -2.53 6.87
N HIS A 140 -16.17 -2.83 7.25
CA HIS A 140 -17.25 -1.84 7.23
C HIS A 140 -16.96 -0.66 8.17
N ALA A 141 -16.55 -0.91 9.41
CA ALA A 141 -16.22 0.15 10.35
C ALA A 141 -15.11 1.08 9.85
N LEU A 142 -14.06 0.52 9.24
CA LEU A 142 -12.97 1.29 8.64
C LEU A 142 -13.45 2.13 7.44
N ALA A 143 -14.19 1.51 6.52
CA ALA A 143 -14.73 2.20 5.35
C ALA A 143 -15.68 3.35 5.75
N GLU A 144 -16.54 3.11 6.73
CA GLU A 144 -17.43 4.14 7.28
C GLU A 144 -16.66 5.28 7.95
N ALA A 145 -15.65 4.98 8.76
CA ALA A 145 -14.80 5.98 9.40
C ALA A 145 -14.15 6.89 8.35
N ALA A 146 -13.58 6.31 7.29
CA ALA A 146 -12.98 7.08 6.21
C ALA A 146 -14.01 7.92 5.42
N VAL A 147 -15.23 7.41 5.21
CA VAL A 147 -16.32 8.22 4.61
C VAL A 147 -16.68 9.39 5.50
N ARG A 148 -16.86 9.17 6.82
CA ARG A 148 -17.18 10.22 7.79
C ARG A 148 -16.10 11.29 7.83
N GLU A 149 -14.83 10.89 7.82
CA GLU A 149 -13.70 11.81 7.79
C GLU A 149 -13.73 12.70 6.53
N ARG A 150 -13.93 12.11 5.35
CA ARG A 150 -14.05 12.88 4.09
C ARG A 150 -15.24 13.85 4.11
N LEU A 151 -16.38 13.44 4.66
CA LEU A 151 -17.56 14.29 4.80
C LEU A 151 -17.32 15.43 5.80
N ALA A 152 -16.61 15.18 6.90
CA ALA A 152 -16.22 16.22 7.86
C ALA A 152 -15.30 17.26 7.21
N LEU A 153 -14.32 16.83 6.42
CA LEU A 153 -13.43 17.72 5.67
C LEU A 153 -14.17 18.55 4.62
N THR A 154 -15.16 17.96 3.94
CA THR A 154 -15.90 18.62 2.84
C THR A 154 -16.99 19.57 3.35
N SER A 155 -17.63 19.26 4.48
CA SER A 155 -18.74 20.06 5.03
C SER A 155 -18.30 21.34 5.75
N GLY A 156 -17.00 21.63 5.80
CA GLY A 156 -16.48 22.80 6.52
C GLY A 156 -16.70 22.75 8.03
N GLN A 157 -17.23 21.64 8.56
CA GLN A 157 -17.37 21.35 9.99
C GLN A 157 -16.01 20.97 10.57
N ARG A 158 -14.99 21.80 10.33
CA ARG A 158 -13.89 21.90 11.29
C ARG A 158 -14.51 22.52 12.51
N HIS A 159 -14.97 21.68 13.43
CA HIS A 159 -14.98 22.04 14.84
C HIS A 159 -13.51 22.39 15.13
N LEU A 160 -13.18 23.66 14.95
CA LEU A 160 -11.94 24.23 15.44
C LEU A 160 -12.05 23.98 16.94
N THR A 161 -11.40 22.93 17.42
CA THR A 161 -10.86 22.93 18.76
C THR A 161 -9.93 24.13 18.78
N ALA A 162 -10.50 25.27 19.13
CA ALA A 162 -9.77 26.49 19.39
C ALA A 162 -8.77 26.12 20.47
N VAL A 163 -7.51 25.95 20.07
CA VAL A 163 -6.40 26.06 20.99
C VAL A 163 -6.47 27.50 21.51
N PRO A 164 -6.73 27.75 22.81
CA PRO A 164 -6.66 29.11 23.31
C PRO A 164 -5.21 29.58 23.16
N SER A 165 -4.98 30.47 22.21
CA SER A 165 -3.73 31.22 22.11
C SER A 165 -3.70 32.22 23.26
N PRO A 166 -2.71 32.17 24.18
CA PRO A 166 -2.64 33.07 25.33
C PRO A 166 -1.97 34.40 24.95
N ALA A 167 -2.40 35.07 23.89
CA ALA A 167 -1.92 36.42 23.56
C ALA A 167 -2.82 37.13 22.51
N GLY A 168 -3.71 38.02 22.97
CA GLY A 168 -4.41 38.99 22.10
C GLY A 168 -5.64 39.63 22.76
N PRO A 169 -5.80 40.98 22.73
CA PRO A 169 -6.84 41.69 23.48
C PRO A 169 -8.25 41.58 22.85
N PRO A 170 -9.33 41.79 23.65
CA PRO A 170 -10.71 41.56 23.19
C PRO A 170 -11.20 42.70 22.29
N SER A 171 -11.58 42.37 21.06
CA SER A 171 -12.36 43.27 20.21
C SER A 171 -13.86 43.06 20.44
N ALA A 172 -14.54 44.20 20.54
CA ALA A 172 -15.85 44.38 21.11
C ALA A 172 -16.98 43.60 20.44
N GLN A 173 -17.91 43.20 21.30
CA GLN A 173 -19.28 42.85 20.99
C GLN A 173 -19.94 43.97 20.16
N LEU A 174 -20.49 43.60 19.01
CA LEU A 174 -21.58 44.35 18.38
C LEU A 174 -22.69 43.36 18.02
N ALA A 175 -23.77 43.49 18.78
CA ALA A 175 -25.04 42.85 18.54
C ALA A 175 -25.66 43.35 17.22
N LEU A 176 -26.39 42.47 16.53
CA LEU A 176 -27.75 42.80 16.14
C LEU A 176 -28.57 41.51 15.98
N ALA A 177 -29.61 41.42 16.82
CA ALA A 177 -30.67 40.44 16.74
C ALA A 177 -31.74 40.88 15.73
N GLY A 178 -32.49 39.91 15.20
CA GLY A 178 -33.76 40.09 14.51
C GLY A 178 -33.75 39.45 13.12
N THR A 179 -34.77 38.73 12.64
CA THR A 179 -36.10 38.36 13.15
C THR A 179 -36.61 37.19 12.30
N THR A 180 -37.54 36.44 12.88
CA THR A 180 -38.41 35.41 12.29
C THR A 180 -39.14 35.79 10.99
N THR A 181 -39.38 34.79 10.13
CA THR A 181 -40.64 34.45 9.40
C THR A 181 -40.31 33.82 8.02
N THR A 182 -40.58 32.53 7.82
CA THR A 182 -41.76 31.95 7.15
C THR A 182 -41.85 32.19 5.64
N GLY A 183 -41.71 31.10 4.87
CA GLY A 183 -42.56 30.79 3.70
C GLY A 183 -42.20 31.38 2.32
N GLY A 184 -42.26 30.53 1.30
CA GLY A 184 -42.33 30.92 -0.12
C GLY A 184 -41.19 30.33 -0.96
N ARG A 185 -41.33 29.10 -1.46
CA ARG A 185 -41.78 28.75 -2.82
C ARG A 185 -41.00 29.42 -3.96
N ILE A 186 -40.42 28.52 -4.76
CA ILE A 186 -39.77 28.67 -6.07
C ILE A 186 -40.57 29.59 -7.01
N PRO A 187 -39.88 30.36 -7.87
CA PRO A 187 -40.21 30.29 -9.28
C PRO A 187 -39.00 29.99 -10.17
N MET A 188 -39.25 29.05 -11.07
CA MET A 188 -38.45 28.67 -12.23
C MET A 188 -38.25 29.87 -13.17
N SER A 189 -37.11 29.93 -13.84
CA SER A 189 -36.97 30.66 -15.11
C SER A 189 -35.94 29.93 -15.97
N SER A 190 -36.44 29.23 -16.99
CA SER A 190 -35.69 28.89 -18.20
C SER A 190 -35.60 30.13 -19.10
N PRO A 191 -34.66 30.13 -20.05
CA PRO A 191 -35.13 30.20 -21.42
C PRO A 191 -34.57 29.04 -22.25
N ALA A 192 -35.48 28.48 -23.05
CA ALA A 192 -35.17 27.69 -24.21
C ALA A 192 -34.50 28.58 -25.26
N ASP A 193 -33.52 28.02 -25.99
CA ASP A 193 -33.46 28.17 -27.44
C ASP A 193 -32.55 27.07 -28.01
N SER A 194 -33.16 26.20 -28.81
CA SER A 194 -32.49 25.35 -29.80
C SER A 194 -32.79 25.92 -31.18
N PRO A 195 -31.88 25.75 -32.14
CA PRO A 195 -32.29 25.00 -33.31
C PRO A 195 -31.24 23.97 -33.76
N THR A 196 -31.75 22.84 -34.24
CA THR A 196 -31.04 21.70 -34.82
C THR A 196 -30.79 21.93 -36.35
N PRO A 197 -30.42 20.90 -37.15
CA PRO A 197 -29.05 20.55 -37.54
C PRO A 197 -28.82 20.68 -39.07
N LYS A 198 -27.56 20.61 -39.54
CA LYS A 198 -27.32 20.40 -40.99
C LYS A 198 -26.12 19.49 -41.30
N ALA A 199 -26.50 18.35 -41.87
CA ALA A 199 -25.88 17.42 -42.82
C ALA A 199 -24.36 17.41 -43.10
N ALA A 200 -23.88 16.16 -43.23
CA ALA A 200 -22.57 15.68 -43.66
C ALA A 200 -22.11 16.16 -45.06
N PRO A 201 -20.84 15.88 -45.42
CA PRO A 201 -20.61 14.71 -46.27
C PRO A 201 -19.38 13.85 -45.91
N ALA A 202 -19.48 12.54 -46.17
CA ALA A 202 -18.36 11.62 -46.36
C ALA A 202 -17.93 11.65 -47.85
N PRO A 203 -16.75 11.13 -48.28
CA PRO A 203 -16.58 9.67 -48.33
C PRO A 203 -15.14 9.09 -48.21
N THR A 204 -15.09 7.78 -47.91
CA THR A 204 -14.10 6.75 -48.29
C THR A 204 -12.65 6.81 -47.79
N SER A 205 -12.29 5.85 -46.92
CA SER A 205 -11.28 4.82 -47.23
C SER A 205 -11.29 3.66 -46.21
N ARG A 206 -11.60 2.46 -46.72
CA ARG A 206 -11.12 1.08 -46.44
C ARG A 206 -10.62 0.71 -45.01
N PRO A 207 -11.08 -0.41 -44.41
CA PRO A 207 -10.52 -0.92 -43.16
C PRO A 207 -9.16 -1.61 -43.39
N GLU A 208 -8.14 -1.22 -42.62
CA GLU A 208 -6.92 -2.00 -42.41
C GLU A 208 -7.15 -2.99 -41.26
N ASP A 209 -6.66 -4.22 -41.45
CA ASP A 209 -6.73 -5.31 -40.47
C ASP A 209 -5.99 -4.97 -39.16
N PRO A 210 -6.46 -5.45 -37.98
CA PRO A 210 -5.77 -5.22 -36.72
C PRO A 210 -4.45 -6.01 -36.65
N PRO A 211 -3.36 -5.44 -36.08
CA PRO A 211 -2.11 -6.16 -35.90
C PRO A 211 -2.29 -7.31 -34.91
N GLN A 212 -1.93 -8.53 -35.32
CA GLN A 212 -1.93 -9.70 -34.44
C GLN A 212 -1.01 -9.47 -33.24
N PRO A 213 -1.42 -9.87 -32.01
CA PRO A 213 -0.54 -9.81 -30.85
C PRO A 213 0.63 -10.79 -31.05
N ALA A 214 1.86 -10.27 -30.94
CA ALA A 214 3.06 -11.09 -30.95
C ALA A 214 2.96 -12.18 -29.87
N ARG A 215 3.08 -13.45 -30.26
CA ARG A 215 3.16 -14.58 -29.32
C ARG A 215 4.35 -14.36 -28.39
N MET A 216 4.12 -14.50 -27.08
CA MET A 216 5.22 -14.62 -26.14
C MET A 216 5.99 -15.91 -26.45
N PRO A 217 7.33 -15.85 -26.63
CA PRO A 217 8.12 -17.05 -26.84
C PRO A 217 8.02 -17.97 -25.62
N THR A 218 7.86 -19.26 -25.88
CA THR A 218 7.72 -20.24 -24.80
C THR A 218 9.06 -20.47 -24.11
N PRO A 219 9.09 -20.91 -22.83
CA PRO A 219 10.36 -21.14 -22.11
C PRO A 219 11.34 -22.08 -22.84
N ALA A 220 10.83 -22.99 -23.67
CA ALA A 220 11.64 -23.90 -24.48
C ALA A 220 12.42 -23.21 -25.61
N GLU A 221 12.04 -21.98 -26.00
CA GLU A 221 12.71 -21.17 -27.02
C GLU A 221 13.81 -20.28 -26.43
N LEU A 222 13.70 -19.89 -25.14
CA LEU A 222 14.70 -19.10 -24.44
C LEU A 222 15.86 -19.95 -23.88
N PHE A 223 15.57 -21.19 -23.49
CA PHE A 223 16.56 -22.12 -22.98
C PHE A 223 16.81 -23.21 -24.02
N GLY A 224 17.64 -22.87 -25.01
CA GLY A 224 18.06 -23.77 -26.09
C GLY A 224 18.40 -25.17 -25.58
N ARG A 225 18.07 -26.19 -26.39
CA ARG A 225 18.24 -27.60 -26.05
C ARG A 225 19.63 -27.87 -25.49
N ARG A 226 19.70 -28.26 -24.21
CA ARG A 226 20.93 -28.80 -23.60
C ARG A 226 21.44 -29.96 -24.48
N PRO A 227 22.74 -30.02 -24.82
CA PRO A 227 23.33 -31.21 -25.43
C PRO A 227 23.06 -32.43 -24.56
N ARG A 228 22.66 -33.53 -25.21
CA ARG A 228 22.46 -34.83 -24.55
C ARG A 228 23.82 -35.29 -23.98
N PRO A 229 23.91 -35.66 -22.68
CA PRO A 229 25.14 -36.23 -22.15
C PRO A 229 25.44 -37.56 -22.86
N PRO A 230 26.73 -37.89 -23.11
CA PRO A 230 27.09 -39.13 -23.78
C PRO A 230 26.66 -40.34 -22.93
N ALA A 231 26.12 -41.35 -23.62
CA ALA A 231 25.72 -42.60 -22.99
C ALA A 231 26.94 -43.27 -22.33
N ARG A 232 26.79 -43.64 -21.05
CA ARG A 232 27.76 -44.45 -20.32
C ARG A 232 27.77 -45.86 -20.95
N PRO A 233 28.95 -46.46 -21.22
CA PRO A 233 28.99 -47.83 -21.72
C PRO A 233 28.54 -48.81 -20.61
N GLU A 234 27.70 -49.76 -21.00
CA GLU A 234 27.21 -50.87 -20.18
C GLU A 234 28.39 -51.78 -19.75
N PRO A 235 28.35 -52.37 -18.54
CA PRO A 235 29.35 -53.32 -18.10
C PRO A 235 29.24 -54.64 -18.88
N ALA A 236 30.39 -55.14 -19.31
CA ALA A 236 30.54 -56.40 -20.02
C ALA A 236 30.12 -57.59 -19.13
N ASP A 237 29.53 -58.57 -19.79
CA ASP A 237 29.16 -59.87 -19.26
C ASP A 237 30.38 -60.59 -18.64
N GLU A 238 30.36 -60.76 -17.32
CA GLU A 238 31.21 -61.74 -16.63
C GLU A 238 30.40 -63.03 -16.42
N GLU A 239 30.52 -63.90 -17.43
CA GLU A 239 30.79 -65.33 -17.33
C GLU A 239 30.25 -66.10 -16.12
N LEU A 240 29.18 -66.84 -16.39
CA LEU A 240 28.85 -68.11 -15.76
C LEU A 240 30.06 -69.07 -15.80
N GLU A 241 30.58 -69.49 -14.65
CA GLU A 241 31.08 -70.87 -14.48
C GLU A 241 30.98 -71.34 -13.02
N LEU A 242 30.20 -72.43 -12.85
CA LEU A 242 30.51 -73.64 -12.09
C LEU A 242 30.78 -73.53 -10.56
N ALA A 243 29.90 -74.15 -9.76
CA ALA A 243 30.15 -75.49 -9.22
C ALA A 243 29.21 -75.86 -8.04
N THR A 244 28.38 -76.89 -8.29
CA THR A 244 28.14 -78.09 -7.45
C THR A 244 27.77 -77.98 -5.95
N GLY A 245 26.58 -78.52 -5.65
CA GLY A 245 26.31 -79.50 -4.58
C GLY A 245 26.20 -78.95 -3.14
N THR A 246 25.47 -79.54 -2.20
CA THR A 246 24.64 -80.76 -2.12
C THR A 246 24.12 -80.78 -0.68
N GLY A 247 22.92 -81.33 -0.45
CA GLY A 247 22.51 -81.89 0.85
C GLY A 247 21.54 -81.06 1.66
#